data_AF-A0A2S9FF10-F1
#
_entry.id   AF-A0A2S9FF10-F1
#
_cell.length_a   1.000
_cell.length_b   1.000
_cell.length_c   1.000
_cell.angle_alpha   90.00
_cell.angle_beta   90.00
_cell.angle_gamma   90.00
#
_symmetry.space_group_name_H-M   'P 1'
#
loop_
_entity.id
_entity.type
_entity.pdbx_description
1 polymer ?
#
loop_
_entity_poly.entity_id
_entity_poly.type
_entity_poly.pdbx_seq_one_letter_code
_entity_poly.pdbx_strand_id
1 'polypeptide(L)' 'MAKEIDRQRAQGALAVIKRHPGMVLFALSPAVIALGLVWWLVGAGWAMVLLVAMVLGGGAAVLLKRG' A
#
# COMPACT_ATOMS: atom_id res chain seq x y z
N MET A 1 2.41 -26.51 1.77
CA MET A 1 3.59 -25.73 1.33
C MET A 1 3.25 -24.31 0.86
N ALA A 2 2.42 -24.09 -0.17
CA ALA A 2 2.17 -22.73 -0.70
C ALA A 2 1.67 -21.70 0.36
N LYS A 3 0.73 -22.11 1.23
CA LYS A 3 0.18 -21.26 2.30
C LYS A 3 1.19 -20.89 3.39
N GLU A 4 2.21 -21.74 3.57
CA GLU A 4 3.26 -21.58 4.57
C GLU A 4 4.31 -20.56 4.11
N ILE A 5 4.64 -20.58 2.82
CA ILE A 5 5.48 -19.57 2.16
C ILE A 5 4.81 -18.19 2.21
N ASP A 6 3.50 -18.11 2.00
CA ASP A 6 2.73 -16.87 2.14
C ASP A 6 2.79 -16.32 3.57
N ARG A 7 2.65 -17.19 4.57
CA ARG A 7 2.77 -16.79 5.97
C ARG A 7 4.17 -16.28 6.27
N GLN A 8 5.21 -16.96 5.81
CA GLN A 8 6.59 -16.54 6.05
C GLN A 8 6.93 -15.21 5.35
N ARG A 9 6.46 -15.00 4.11
CA ARG A 9 6.59 -13.70 3.42
C ARG A 9 5.84 -12.58 4.12
N ALA A 10 4.62 -12.84 4.59
CA ALA A 10 3.84 -11.85 5.34
C ALA A 10 4.54 -11.48 6.66
N GLN A 11 5.06 -12.45 7.40
CA GLN A 11 5.84 -12.19 8.61
C GLN A 11 7.13 -11.41 8.31
N GLY A 12 7.82 -11.72 7.22
CA GLY A 12 8.99 -10.97 6.77
C GLY A 12 8.67 -9.51 6.42
N ALA A 13 7.59 -9.27 5.67
CA ALA A 13 7.14 -7.92 5.35
C ALA A 13 6.77 -7.13 6.62
N LEU A 14 6.06 -7.76 7.56
CA LEU A 14 5.74 -7.15 8.86
C LEU A 14 7.00 -6.84 9.67
N ALA A 15 8.01 -7.71 9.65
CA ALA A 15 9.28 -7.47 10.33
C ALA A 15 10.03 -6.27 9.72
N VAL A 16 10.03 -6.11 8.39
CA VAL A 16 10.62 -4.95 7.71
C VAL A 16 9.91 -3.66 8.11
N ILE A 17 8.57 -3.66 8.15
CA ILE A 17 7.79 -2.49 8.57
C ILE A 17 8.14 -2.09 10.01
N LYS A 18 8.20 -3.07 10.92
CA LYS A 18 8.55 -2.83 12.33
C LYS A 18 9.98 -2.32 12.50
N ARG A 19 10.93 -2.80 11.68
CA ARG A 19 12.35 -2.44 11.82
C ARG A 19 12.71 -1.12 11.12
N HIS A 20 12.03 -0.77 10.04
CA HIS A 20 12.34 0.38 9.21
C HIS A 20 11.10 1.25 8.92
N PRO A 21 10.43 1.79 9.96
CA PRO A 21 9.18 2.53 9.79
C PRO A 21 9.35 3.78 8.90
N GLY A 22 10.49 4.48 9.01
CA GLY A 22 10.77 5.67 8.19
C GLY A 22 10.90 5.35 6.70
N MET A 23 11.51 4.22 6.34
CA MET A 23 11.63 3.79 4.94
C MET A 23 10.27 3.44 4.35
N VAL A 24 9.40 2.80 5.14
CA VAL A 24 8.04 2.46 4.71
C VAL A 24 7.21 3.72 4.52
N LEU A 25 7.29 4.68 5.44
CA LEU A 25 6.64 5.98 5.30
C LEU A 25 7.14 6.74 4.07
N PHE A 26 8.44 6.72 3.82
CA PHE A 26 9.02 7.31 2.61
C PHE A 26 8.49 6.63 1.34
N ALA A 27 8.43 5.31 1.30
CA ALA A 27 7.87 4.57 0.18
C ALA A 27 6.36 4.86 -0.04
N LEU A 28 5.61 5.07 1.04
CA LEU A 28 4.20 5.47 0.99
C LEU A 28 4.00 6.96 0.70
N SER A 29 5.04 7.78 0.80
CA SER A 29 4.94 9.24 0.68
C SER A 29 4.26 9.72 -0.61
N PRO A 30 4.50 9.14 -1.80
CA PRO A 30 3.81 9.60 -3.01
C PRO A 30 2.30 9.38 -2.94
N ALA A 31 1.86 8.27 -2.33
CA ALA A 31 0.45 7.96 -2.14
C ALA A 31 -0.23 8.94 -1.18
N VAL A 32 0.43 9.23 -0.05
CA VAL A 32 -0.08 10.17 0.95
C VAL A 32 -0.16 11.59 0.38
N ILE A 33 0.84 12.02 -0.39
CA ILE A 33 0.84 13.33 -1.05
C ILE A 33 -0.31 13.40 -2.06
N ALA A 34 -0.48 12.39 -2.92
CA ALA A 34 -1.56 12.37 -3.90
C ALA A 34 -2.95 12.45 -3.22
N LEU A 35 -3.16 11.69 -2.14
CA LEU A 35 -4.41 11.73 -1.37
C LEU A 35 -4.64 13.10 -0.72
N GLY A 36 -3.62 13.70 -0.10
CA GLY A 36 -3.71 15.03 0.49
C GLY A 36 -4.05 16.10 -0.55
N LEU A 37 -3.43 16.03 -1.74
CA LEU A 37 -3.70 16.94 -2.84
C LEU A 37 -5.13 16.80 -3.36
N VAL A 38 -5.60 15.57 -3.60
CA VAL A 38 -6.97 15.34 -4.07
C VAL A 38 -7.99 15.74 -3.02
N TRP A 39 -7.72 15.46 -1.74
CA TRP A 39 -8.59 15.90 -0.64
C TRP A 39 -8.72 17.43 -0.64
N TRP A 40 -7.60 18.15 -0.75
CA TRP A 40 -7.58 19.62 -0.69
C TRP A 40 -8.20 20.28 -1.93
N LEU A 41 -7.90 19.77 -3.13
CA LEU A 41 -8.24 20.43 -4.40
C LEU A 41 -9.57 19.96 -5.00
N VAL A 42 -9.95 18.70 -4.77
CA VAL A 42 -11.11 18.06 -5.41
C VAL A 42 -12.18 17.68 -4.38
N GLY A 43 -11.77 17.42 -3.14
CA GLY A 43 -12.65 17.14 -2.01
C GLY A 43 -12.56 15.71 -1.50
N ALA A 44 -13.09 15.49 -0.28
CA ALA A 44 -12.95 14.23 0.46
C ALA A 44 -13.60 13.03 -0.25
N GLY A 45 -14.71 13.22 -0.97
CA GLY A 45 -15.39 12.15 -1.71
C GLY A 45 -14.47 11.52 -2.77
N TRP A 46 -13.79 12.34 -3.56
CA TRP A 46 -12.84 11.87 -4.58
C TRP A 46 -11.55 11.29 -3.96
N ALA A 47 -11.08 11.85 -2.84
CA ALA A 47 -9.95 11.28 -2.12
C ALA A 47 -10.25 9.86 -1.62
N MET A 48 -11.48 9.59 -1.17
CA MET A 48 -11.89 8.25 -0.75
C MET A 48 -11.93 7.26 -1.92
N VAL A 49 -12.46 7.68 -3.08
CA VAL A 49 -12.43 6.86 -4.30
C VAL A 49 -11.00 6.54 -4.71
N LEU A 50 -10.09 7.53 -4.68
CA LEU A 50 -8.68 7.32 -4.98
C LEU A 50 -8.03 6.35 -3.99
N LEU A 51 -8.31 6.46 -2.69
CA LEU A 51 -7.79 5.54 -1.68
C LEU A 51 -8.21 4.10 -1.97
N VAL A 52 -9.49 3.87 -2.28
CA VAL A 52 -10.00 2.55 -2.65
C VAL A 52 -9.31 2.03 -3.91
N ALA A 53 -9.16 2.88 -4.93
CA ALA A 53 -8.46 2.52 -6.16
C ALA A 53 -6.98 2.17 -5.91
N MET A 54 -6.28 2.87 -5.02
CA MET A 54 -4.89 2.56 -4.67
C MET A 54 -4.77 1.22 -3.93
N VAL A 55 -5.68 0.91 -3.01
CA VAL A 55 -5.66 -0.37 -2.28
C VAL A 55 -5.95 -1.53 -3.23
N LEU A 56 -6.99 -1.42 -4.05
CA LEU A 56 -7.35 -2.47 -5.00
C LEU A 56 -6.30 -2.63 -6.11
N GLY A 57 -5.84 -1.51 -6.68
CA GLY A 57 -4.82 -1.50 -7.73
C GLY A 57 -3.47 -2.02 -7.23
N GLY A 58 -3.03 -1.59 -6.04
CA GLY A 58 -1.81 -2.08 -5.41
C GLY A 58 -1.89 -3.58 -5.09
N GLY A 59 -3.02 -4.03 -4.52
CA GLY A 59 -3.27 -5.45 -4.27
C GLY A 59 -3.25 -6.28 -5.54
N ALA A 60 -3.95 -5.83 -6.59
CA ALA A 60 -3.98 -6.49 -7.89
C ALA A 60 -2.58 -6.54 -8.54
N ALA A 61 -1.81 -5.45 -8.50
CA ALA A 61 -0.45 -5.43 -9.03
C ALA A 61 0.49 -6.44 -8.33
N VAL A 62 0.34 -6.62 -7.01
CA VAL A 62 1.06 -7.66 -6.26
C VAL A 62 0.63 -9.04 -6.70
N LEU A 63 -0.68 -9.29 -6.86
CA LEU A 63 -1.18 -10.60 -7.33
C LEU A 63 -0.71 -10.93 -8.74
N LEU A 64 -0.73 -9.96 -9.65
CA LEU A 64 -0.28 -10.13 -11.04
C LEU A 64 1.22 -10.42 -11.12
N LYS A 65 2.04 -9.81 -10.25
CA LYS A 65 3.49 -10.10 -10.17
C LYS A 65 3.83 -11.45 -9.52
N ARG A 66 2.84 -12.17 -8.99
CA ARG A 66 3.03 -13.49 -8.36
C ARG A 66 2.73 -14.66 -9.30
N GLY A 67 2.17 -14.39 -10.48
CA GLY A 67 1.87 -15.38 -11.52
C GLY A 67 3.03 -15.64 -12.46
#